data_AF-A0A382UEC7-F1
#
_entry.id   AF-A0A382UEC7-F1
#
_cell.length_a   1.000
_cell.length_b   1.000
_cell.length_c   1.000
_cell.angle_alpha   90.00
_cell.angle_beta   90.00
_cell.angle_gamma   90.00
#
_symmetry.space_group_name_H-M   'P 1'
#
loop_
_entity.id
_entity.type
_entity.pdbx_description
1 polymer ?
#
loop_
_entity_poly.entity_id
_entity_poly.type
_entity_poly.pdbx_seq_one_letter_code
_entity_poly.pdbx_strand_id
1 'polypeptide(L)'
;CSGCSVSQMSDNVTLDLDNRKGIGTCAKCGPETITISTVRSGTYSYYVHNYNERGQNNLKLAASGASVNVYYNDTVTTYNVPNSAADLWTVFGFDNSSGFTAINTMGSDSEFTADVFAPTISEVTAVTTPDNDTTPNYTFSSNEAGEITSGGGCYIANDNDTASTGNNTITFRNSSGGGLVEGTYSNCTIRVTDEAENTSDNLSVSTFTIDTTAPTLTEVTAVPTPTRDNITRYTFTTNKAGTISSTGGCSSSSDNTTAAADQDITITFNALADNIYNCTIIVTDNASNPGTLS
;
A
#
# COMPACT_ATOMS: atom_id res chain seq x y z
N CYS A 1 14.84 -0.11 13.97
CA CYS A 1 16.15 -0.82 14.08
C CYS A 1 16.47 -1.66 12.84
N SER A 2 17.29 -1.15 11.91
CA SER A 2 17.87 -1.95 10.83
C SER A 2 19.03 -2.82 11.34
N GLY A 3 18.99 -4.14 11.10
CA GLY A 3 20.00 -5.10 11.55
C GLY A 3 19.67 -5.88 12.83
N CYS A 4 18.52 -5.63 13.45
CA CYS A 4 18.00 -6.46 14.53
C CYS A 4 17.56 -7.83 13.99
N SER A 5 17.99 -8.92 14.64
CA SER A 5 17.49 -10.27 14.39
C SER A 5 15.99 -10.37 14.68
N VAL A 6 15.31 -11.37 14.10
CA VAL A 6 13.87 -11.64 14.34
C VAL A 6 13.54 -11.79 15.83
N SER A 7 14.50 -12.28 16.63
CA SER A 7 14.33 -12.30 18.07
C SER A 7 14.37 -10.87 18.63
N GLN A 8 15.33 -10.02 18.24
CA GLN A 8 15.44 -8.63 18.73
C GLN A 8 14.25 -7.75 18.34
N MET A 9 13.53 -8.09 17.26
CA MET A 9 12.30 -7.41 16.84
C MET A 9 11.02 -7.97 17.50
N SER A 10 11.12 -9.09 18.22
CA SER A 10 9.99 -9.79 18.88
C SER A 10 9.78 -9.36 20.34
N ASP A 11 10.62 -8.44 20.84
CA ASP A 11 10.50 -7.95 22.20
C ASP A 11 9.30 -7.00 22.30
N ASN A 12 8.17 -7.53 22.77
CA ASN A 12 7.01 -6.74 23.23
C ASN A 12 7.36 -5.98 24.54
N VAL A 13 8.49 -5.28 24.59
CA VAL A 13 8.63 -4.12 25.48
C VAL A 13 8.02 -2.94 24.74
N THR A 14 6.73 -3.07 24.43
CA THR A 14 5.93 -1.97 23.89
C THR A 14 5.86 -0.90 24.96
N LEU A 15 5.98 0.36 24.56
CA LEU A 15 5.58 1.47 25.41
C LEU A 15 4.13 1.20 25.87
N ASP A 16 3.92 0.99 27.16
CA ASP A 16 2.58 0.93 27.72
C ASP A 16 2.07 2.36 27.75
N LEU A 17 1.11 2.65 26.86
CA LEU A 17 0.47 3.95 26.77
C LEU A 17 -0.87 3.84 27.50
N ASP A 18 -1.07 4.69 28.50
CA ASP A 18 -2.24 4.68 29.39
C ASP A 18 -3.50 4.17 28.68
N ASN A 19 -4.04 3.02 29.09
CA ASN A 19 -5.29 2.54 28.51
C ASN A 19 -6.39 3.54 28.84
N ARG A 20 -6.90 4.24 27.83
CA ARG A 20 -8.01 5.21 27.97
C ARG A 20 -9.34 4.57 28.39
N LYS A 21 -9.36 3.27 28.69
CA LYS A 21 -10.47 2.53 29.29
C LYS A 21 -9.99 1.84 30.56
N GLY A 22 -10.08 2.55 31.70
CA GLY A 22 -9.78 1.97 33.00
C GLY A 22 -10.73 0.83 33.41
N ILE A 23 -10.35 0.13 34.47
CA ILE A 23 -11.15 -0.95 35.09
C ILE A 23 -12.19 -0.32 36.02
N GLY A 24 -13.46 -0.77 35.94
CA GLY A 24 -14.55 -0.29 36.81
C GLY A 24 -15.19 1.01 36.32
N THR A 25 -15.52 1.94 37.23
CA THR A 25 -16.17 3.22 36.90
C THR A 25 -15.19 4.31 36.46
N CYS A 26 -13.88 4.02 36.46
CA CYS A 26 -12.88 5.00 36.08
C CYS A 26 -12.54 4.87 34.60
N ALA A 27 -13.06 5.79 33.79
CA ALA A 27 -12.75 5.82 32.36
C ALA A 27 -11.31 6.27 32.05
N LYS A 28 -10.48 6.62 33.05
CA LYS A 28 -9.11 7.16 32.88
C LYS A 28 -8.10 6.63 33.90
N CYS A 29 -8.43 5.58 34.65
CA CYS A 29 -7.51 5.00 35.62
C CYS A 29 -7.71 3.50 35.72
N GLY A 30 -6.63 2.75 35.55
CA GLY A 30 -6.56 1.31 35.71
C GLY A 30 -5.10 0.92 35.98
N PRO A 31 -4.84 -0.13 36.75
CA PRO A 31 -3.49 -0.65 36.88
C PRO A 31 -3.02 -1.18 35.52
N GLU A 32 -1.83 -0.74 35.13
CA GLU A 32 -1.11 -1.18 33.94
C GLU A 32 -0.05 -2.20 34.31
N THR A 33 0.14 -3.21 33.48
CA THR A 33 1.02 -4.34 33.78
C THR A 33 1.80 -4.72 32.54
N ILE A 34 3.09 -4.39 32.56
CA ILE A 34 4.07 -4.84 31.57
C ILE A 34 4.76 -6.08 32.12
N THR A 35 4.80 -7.15 31.32
CA THR A 35 5.53 -8.38 31.66
C THR A 35 6.72 -8.56 30.72
N ILE A 36 7.94 -8.51 31.26
CA ILE A 36 9.16 -8.85 30.54
C ILE A 36 9.45 -10.33 30.78
N SER A 37 9.08 -11.19 29.82
CA SER A 37 9.20 -12.66 29.96
C SER A 37 10.59 -13.20 29.63
N THR A 38 11.46 -12.42 28.99
CA THR A 38 12.85 -12.78 28.68
C THR A 38 13.71 -11.53 28.69
N VAL A 39 14.82 -11.58 29.44
CA VAL A 39 15.72 -10.44 29.63
C VAL A 39 16.96 -10.60 28.75
N ARG A 40 17.20 -9.64 27.85
CA ARG A 40 18.38 -9.59 26.98
C ARG A 40 19.48 -8.69 27.53
N SER A 41 20.69 -8.81 26.96
CA SER A 41 21.81 -7.90 27.25
C SER A 41 21.43 -6.46 26.92
N GLY A 42 21.66 -5.56 27.87
CA GLY A 42 21.32 -4.15 27.76
C GLY A 42 20.93 -3.59 29.11
N THR A 43 20.58 -2.30 29.12
CA THR A 43 20.05 -1.60 30.29
C THR A 43 18.61 -1.22 29.99
N TYR A 44 17.70 -1.65 30.85
CA TYR A 44 16.29 -1.29 30.82
C TYR A 44 16.07 -0.16 31.82
N SER A 45 15.20 0.78 31.49
CA SER A 45 14.76 1.83 32.40
C SER A 45 13.26 2.00 32.28
N TYR A 46 12.58 2.20 33.40
CA TYR A 46 11.14 2.43 33.44
C TYR A 46 10.85 3.85 33.91
N TYR A 47 9.97 4.53 33.16
CA TYR A 47 9.59 5.91 33.40
C TYR A 47 8.07 6.03 33.45
N VAL A 48 7.57 6.93 34.28
CA VAL A 48 6.19 7.42 34.23
C VAL A 48 6.23 8.85 33.71
N HIS A 49 5.50 9.12 32.64
CA HIS A 49 5.55 10.41 31.94
C HIS A 49 4.20 11.12 32.00
N ASN A 50 4.19 12.37 32.45
CA ASN A 50 3.03 13.24 32.35
C ASN A 50 2.99 13.95 31.00
N TYR A 51 2.59 13.21 29.97
CA TYR A 51 2.63 13.66 28.58
C TYR A 51 1.93 15.01 28.33
N ASN A 52 0.78 15.25 28.98
CA ASN A 52 0.00 16.48 28.77
C ASN A 52 0.70 17.75 29.28
N GLU A 53 1.72 17.61 30.13
CA GLU A 53 2.43 18.71 30.78
C GLU A 53 3.93 18.67 30.49
N ARG A 54 4.30 18.07 29.36
CA ARG A 54 5.68 17.97 28.90
C ARG A 54 6.41 19.32 28.92
N GLY A 55 7.61 19.33 29.47
CA GLY A 55 8.46 20.51 29.65
C GLY A 55 8.00 21.50 30.73
N GLN A 56 6.82 21.31 31.33
CA GLN A 56 6.23 22.27 32.27
C GLN A 56 6.72 22.08 33.70
N ASN A 57 7.26 20.90 34.06
CA ASN A 57 7.78 20.56 35.39
C ASN A 57 6.92 21.09 36.55
N ASN A 58 5.63 20.73 36.57
CA ASN A 58 4.70 21.15 37.60
C ASN A 58 4.37 20.02 38.59
N LEU A 59 3.54 20.28 39.60
CA LEU A 59 3.20 19.31 40.63
C LEU A 59 2.11 18.31 40.22
N LYS A 60 1.62 18.32 38.97
CA LYS A 60 0.52 17.43 38.55
C LYS A 60 0.91 15.96 38.55
N LEU A 61 2.15 15.62 38.18
CA LEU A 61 2.62 14.24 38.23
C LEU A 61 2.72 13.76 39.70
N ALA A 62 3.27 14.57 40.60
CA ALA A 62 3.28 14.27 42.03
C ALA A 62 1.86 14.13 42.62
N ALA A 63 0.95 15.04 42.25
CA ALA A 63 -0.43 15.04 42.71
C ALA A 63 -1.28 13.89 42.13
N SER A 64 -0.79 13.19 41.11
CA SER A 64 -1.48 12.03 40.51
C SER A 64 -1.62 10.85 41.47
N GLY A 65 -0.72 10.74 42.46
CA GLY A 65 -0.63 9.58 43.34
C GLY A 65 -0.17 8.30 42.63
N ALA A 66 0.47 8.42 41.46
CA ALA A 66 0.99 7.29 40.71
C ALA A 66 1.93 6.41 41.57
N SER A 67 1.82 5.10 41.37
CA SER A 67 2.67 4.11 42.02
C SER A 67 3.02 2.99 41.04
N VAL A 68 4.23 2.46 41.14
CA VAL A 68 4.71 1.35 40.30
C VAL A 68 5.05 0.18 41.19
N ASN A 69 4.42 -0.97 40.93
CA ASN A 69 4.73 -2.24 41.59
C ASN A 69 5.62 -3.07 40.68
N VAL A 70 6.84 -3.34 41.10
CA VAL A 70 7.78 -4.20 40.37
C VAL A 70 7.80 -5.58 41.00
N TYR A 71 7.50 -6.59 40.21
CA TYR A 71 7.58 -8.00 40.58
C TYR A 71 8.88 -8.59 40.01
N TYR A 72 9.83 -8.93 40.89
CA TYR A 72 11.14 -9.47 40.49
C TYR A 72 11.67 -10.44 41.55
N ASN A 73 12.12 -11.64 41.13
CA ASN A 73 12.60 -12.71 42.01
C ASN A 73 11.67 -12.97 43.22
N ASP A 74 10.39 -13.21 42.95
CA ASP A 74 9.33 -13.45 43.95
C ASP A 74 9.14 -12.32 44.98
N THR A 75 9.74 -11.15 44.75
CA THR A 75 9.63 -9.96 45.59
C THR A 75 8.82 -8.90 44.87
N VAL A 76 8.02 -8.15 45.63
CA VAL A 76 7.28 -6.98 45.12
C VAL A 76 7.85 -5.73 45.77
N THR A 77 8.28 -4.77 44.95
CA THR A 77 8.69 -3.45 45.40
C THR A 77 7.75 -2.40 44.86
N THR A 78 7.15 -1.61 45.76
CA THR A 78 6.27 -0.50 45.40
C THR A 78 7.05 0.82 45.44
N TYR A 79 7.05 1.53 44.31
CA TYR A 79 7.55 2.90 44.20
C TYR A 79 6.36 3.84 44.18
N ASN A 80 6.43 4.92 44.94
CA ASN A 80 5.43 5.99 44.91
C ASN A 80 6.04 7.21 44.23
N VAL A 81 5.25 7.91 43.42
CA VAL A 81 5.69 9.13 42.75
C VAL A 81 6.24 10.13 43.79
N PRO A 82 7.48 10.61 43.63
CA PRO A 82 8.04 11.60 44.54
C PRO A 82 7.24 12.90 44.53
N ASN A 83 7.09 13.52 45.70
CA ASN A 83 6.40 14.79 45.86
C ASN A 83 7.29 15.98 45.43
N SER A 84 7.61 16.05 44.14
CA SER A 84 8.39 17.13 43.53
C SER A 84 7.80 17.51 42.17
N ALA A 85 8.03 18.75 41.74
CA ALA A 85 7.58 19.23 40.45
C ALA A 85 8.43 18.60 39.33
N ALA A 86 7.77 18.02 38.33
CA ALA A 86 8.39 17.32 37.21
C ALA A 86 7.32 16.86 36.20
N ASP A 87 7.76 16.55 34.99
CA ASP A 87 6.94 15.90 33.96
C ASP A 87 7.38 14.46 33.64
N LEU A 88 8.57 14.04 34.09
CA LEU A 88 9.08 12.68 33.98
C LEU A 88 9.48 12.12 35.36
N TRP A 89 9.09 10.88 35.64
CA TRP A 89 9.51 10.13 36.83
C TRP A 89 10.29 8.87 36.42
N THR A 90 11.59 8.84 36.71
CA THR A 90 12.44 7.66 36.52
C THR A 90 12.31 6.73 37.72
N VAL A 91 11.71 5.56 37.51
CA VAL A 91 11.34 4.66 38.61
C VAL A 91 12.49 3.72 38.95
N PHE A 92 12.98 2.99 37.94
CA PHE A 92 14.03 2.00 38.13
C PHE A 92 14.85 1.75 36.86
N GLY A 93 16.03 1.20 37.07
CA GLY A 93 16.86 0.60 36.03
C GLY A 93 17.00 -0.91 36.26
N PHE A 94 17.29 -1.65 35.19
CA PHE A 94 17.60 -3.07 35.27
C PHE A 94 18.68 -3.43 34.25
N ASP A 95 19.66 -4.24 34.63
CA ASP A 95 20.56 -4.89 33.69
C ASP A 95 20.93 -6.32 34.15
N ASN A 96 21.43 -7.15 33.23
CA ASN A 96 21.75 -8.55 33.52
C ASN A 96 22.91 -8.75 34.52
N SER A 97 23.74 -7.72 34.74
CA SER A 97 24.91 -7.80 35.61
C SER A 97 24.63 -7.35 37.04
N SER A 98 23.86 -6.27 37.21
CA SER A 98 23.55 -5.66 38.50
C SER A 98 22.14 -6.02 38.99
N GLY A 99 21.29 -6.56 38.11
CA GLY A 99 19.89 -6.81 38.39
C GLY A 99 19.11 -5.50 38.48
N PHE A 100 18.18 -5.45 39.43
CA PHE A 100 17.29 -4.32 39.61
C PHE A 100 17.94 -3.20 40.43
N THR A 101 17.87 -1.96 39.92
CA THR A 101 18.34 -0.75 40.59
C THR A 101 17.19 0.23 40.81
N ALA A 102 16.90 0.54 42.08
CA ALA A 102 15.95 1.59 42.43
C ALA A 102 16.53 2.97 42.10
N ILE A 103 15.80 3.77 41.31
CA ILE A 103 16.21 5.13 40.95
C ILE A 103 15.30 6.15 41.66
N ASN A 104 14.00 6.07 41.41
CA ASN A 104 12.95 6.89 42.01
C ASN A 104 13.24 8.41 42.01
N THR A 105 13.63 8.96 40.85
CA THR A 105 13.97 10.38 40.68
C THR A 105 13.00 11.10 39.76
N MET A 106 12.70 12.35 40.10
CA MET A 106 11.90 13.25 39.25
C MET A 106 12.81 14.04 38.33
N GLY A 107 12.39 14.24 37.09
CA GLY A 107 13.12 15.00 36.08
C GLY A 107 12.20 15.67 35.08
N SER A 108 12.80 16.22 34.03
CA SER A 108 12.07 16.75 32.89
C SER A 108 12.45 15.96 31.65
N ASP A 109 11.47 15.64 30.83
CA ASP A 109 11.70 15.26 29.45
C ASP A 109 11.17 16.34 28.50
N SER A 110 12.02 17.31 28.18
CA SER A 110 11.69 18.32 27.18
C SER A 110 11.53 17.72 25.77
N GLU A 111 11.94 16.47 25.52
CA GLU A 111 12.08 15.86 24.19
C GLU A 111 11.33 14.53 23.98
N PHE A 112 10.57 14.00 24.95
CA PHE A 112 9.81 12.76 24.72
C PHE A 112 8.60 12.94 23.78
N THR A 113 8.77 12.50 22.53
CA THR A 113 7.65 12.08 21.67
C THR A 113 7.88 10.63 21.30
N ALA A 114 7.27 9.71 22.06
CA ALA A 114 7.22 8.32 21.63
C ALA A 114 6.09 8.19 20.61
N ASP A 115 6.46 7.87 19.38
CA ASP A 115 5.57 7.37 18.36
C ASP A 115 5.90 5.89 18.12
N VAL A 116 4.93 5.04 18.40
CA VAL A 116 5.07 3.58 18.41
C VAL A 116 4.01 2.90 17.55
N PHE A 117 3.17 3.69 16.87
CA PHE A 117 2.08 3.15 16.06
C PHE A 117 2.48 3.22 14.60
N ALA A 118 2.59 2.06 13.98
CA ALA A 118 2.81 2.01 12.54
C ALA A 118 1.65 2.67 11.77
N PRO A 119 1.95 3.29 10.61
CA PRO A 119 0.93 3.75 9.68
C PRO A 119 -0.03 2.62 9.30
N THR A 120 -1.31 2.93 9.20
CA THR A 120 -2.36 2.06 8.64
C THR A 120 -2.70 2.54 7.24
N ILE A 121 -2.57 1.64 6.27
CA ILE A 121 -2.78 1.94 4.85
C ILE A 121 -3.85 1.06 4.21
N SER A 122 -4.53 1.57 3.18
CA SER A 122 -5.58 0.82 2.45
C SER A 122 -5.68 1.24 0.98
N GLU A 123 -6.03 0.30 0.10
CA GLU A 123 -6.27 0.57 -1.32
C GLU A 123 -7.50 1.50 -1.51
N VAL A 124 -7.36 2.51 -2.37
CA VAL A 124 -8.43 3.45 -2.72
C VAL A 124 -8.80 3.29 -4.20
N THR A 125 -7.80 3.30 -5.07
CA THR A 125 -7.97 3.14 -6.52
C THR A 125 -6.95 2.12 -7.03
N ALA A 126 -7.46 0.97 -7.44
CA ALA A 126 -6.67 -0.08 -8.08
C ALA A 126 -6.23 0.33 -9.51
N VAL A 127 -5.20 -0.37 -10.02
CA VAL A 127 -4.82 -0.29 -11.43
C VAL A 127 -5.92 -0.93 -12.29
N THR A 128 -6.30 -0.28 -13.38
CA THR A 128 -7.23 -0.86 -14.38
C THR A 128 -6.61 -2.11 -14.99
N THR A 129 -7.41 -3.14 -15.25
CA THR A 129 -6.90 -4.39 -15.82
C THR A 129 -7.93 -5.08 -16.73
N PRO A 130 -7.52 -5.64 -17.87
CA PRO A 130 -6.20 -5.43 -18.50
C PRO A 130 -6.07 -4.00 -19.04
N ASP A 131 -4.85 -3.46 -19.08
CA ASP A 131 -4.55 -2.09 -19.54
C ASP A 131 -3.28 -2.08 -20.39
N ASN A 132 -3.12 -1.11 -21.28
CA ASN A 132 -1.92 -0.93 -22.11
C ASN A 132 -1.04 0.25 -21.65
N ASP A 133 -1.44 0.98 -20.61
CA ASP A 133 -0.57 1.95 -19.94
C ASP A 133 0.52 1.24 -19.13
N THR A 134 1.76 1.30 -19.63
CA THR A 134 2.93 0.72 -18.95
C THR A 134 3.38 1.48 -17.69
N THR A 135 2.77 2.61 -17.36
CA THR A 135 3.05 3.41 -16.17
C THR A 135 1.76 3.70 -15.38
N PRO A 136 1.04 2.67 -14.93
CA PRO A 136 -0.27 2.86 -14.34
C PRO A 136 -0.15 3.57 -12.99
N ASN A 137 -1.13 4.42 -12.72
CA ASN A 137 -1.30 5.05 -11.42
C ASN A 137 -2.05 4.12 -10.46
N TYR A 138 -1.69 4.21 -9.18
CA TYR A 138 -2.30 3.50 -8.09
C TYR A 138 -2.52 4.45 -6.92
N THR A 139 -3.68 4.38 -6.25
CA THR A 139 -3.98 5.24 -5.10
C THR A 139 -4.27 4.41 -3.86
N PHE A 140 -3.61 4.74 -2.76
CA PHE A 140 -3.89 4.20 -1.43
C PHE A 140 -4.06 5.33 -0.42
N SER A 141 -4.69 5.05 0.71
CA SER A 141 -4.78 6.00 1.83
C SER A 141 -3.81 5.61 2.95
N SER A 142 -3.29 6.61 3.67
CA SER A 142 -2.54 6.44 4.92
C SER A 142 -3.14 7.32 6.01
N ASN A 143 -3.16 6.84 7.25
CA ASN A 143 -3.51 7.69 8.41
C ASN A 143 -2.35 8.59 8.85
N GLU A 144 -1.13 8.33 8.38
CA GLU A 144 0.10 8.97 8.83
C GLU A 144 1.09 9.19 7.68
N ALA A 145 1.92 10.22 7.80
CA ALA A 145 2.96 10.50 6.82
C ALA A 145 4.15 9.55 6.99
N GLY A 146 4.87 9.25 5.90
CA GLY A 146 6.03 8.37 5.98
C GLY A 146 6.64 8.04 4.63
N GLU A 147 7.79 7.37 4.62
CA GLU A 147 8.43 6.84 3.42
C GLU A 147 7.67 5.63 2.88
N ILE A 148 7.36 5.64 1.59
CA ILE A 148 6.68 4.55 0.88
C ILE A 148 7.75 3.62 0.33
N THR A 149 7.57 2.32 0.55
CA THR A 149 8.38 1.28 -0.09
C THR A 149 7.49 0.30 -0.84
N SER A 150 7.96 -0.18 -1.98
CA SER A 150 7.26 -1.21 -2.76
C SER A 150 8.02 -2.55 -2.75
N GLY A 151 7.28 -3.64 -2.90
CA GLY A 151 7.82 -4.99 -2.95
C GLY A 151 7.12 -5.86 -4.00
N GLY A 152 7.66 -7.06 -4.21
CA GLY A 152 7.02 -8.06 -5.08
C GLY A 152 7.08 -7.74 -6.57
N GLY A 153 8.17 -7.15 -7.05
CA GLY A 153 8.42 -6.96 -8.48
C GLY A 153 7.82 -5.70 -9.11
N CYS A 154 6.96 -4.98 -8.39
CA CYS A 154 6.59 -3.60 -8.72
C CYS A 154 7.58 -2.62 -8.10
N TYR A 155 7.97 -1.61 -8.88
CA TYR A 155 8.77 -0.47 -8.41
C TYR A 155 7.94 0.80 -8.54
N ILE A 156 8.22 1.76 -7.68
CA ILE A 156 7.62 3.10 -7.71
C ILE A 156 8.62 4.08 -8.29
N ALA A 157 8.14 5.16 -8.88
CA ALA A 157 8.99 6.11 -9.59
C ALA A 157 9.85 6.92 -8.61
N ASN A 158 11.14 6.59 -8.54
CA ASN A 158 12.20 7.08 -7.63
C ASN A 158 12.39 8.62 -7.50
N ASP A 159 11.41 9.41 -7.05
CA ASP A 159 11.66 10.77 -6.56
C ASP A 159 10.62 11.14 -5.49
N ASN A 160 11.01 11.05 -4.22
CA ASN A 160 10.24 11.50 -3.06
C ASN A 160 8.92 10.76 -2.80
N ASP A 161 8.95 9.44 -2.79
CA ASP A 161 7.83 8.56 -2.43
C ASP A 161 7.52 8.63 -0.93
N THR A 162 7.00 9.78 -0.48
CA THR A 162 6.48 9.96 0.87
C THR A 162 4.96 9.96 0.82
N ALA A 163 4.34 9.19 1.70
CA ALA A 163 2.93 9.27 1.98
C ALA A 163 2.67 10.48 2.87
N SER A 164 1.51 11.07 2.66
CA SER A 164 0.87 12.02 3.56
C SER A 164 -0.39 11.39 4.16
N THR A 165 -0.90 11.95 5.25
CA THR A 165 -2.22 11.56 5.75
C THR A 165 -3.29 11.85 4.70
N GLY A 166 -4.12 10.85 4.40
CA GLY A 166 -5.11 10.89 3.33
C GLY A 166 -4.69 10.05 2.12
N ASN A 167 -5.17 10.43 0.94
CA ASN A 167 -4.95 9.68 -0.30
C ASN A 167 -3.62 10.04 -0.96
N ASN A 168 -2.85 9.02 -1.32
CA ASN A 168 -1.54 9.11 -1.95
C ASN A 168 -1.60 8.38 -3.30
N THR A 169 -1.18 9.05 -4.37
CA THR A 169 -1.12 8.46 -5.71
C THR A 169 0.33 8.22 -6.08
N ILE A 170 0.64 6.98 -6.46
CA ILE A 170 1.95 6.55 -6.93
C ILE A 170 1.83 6.02 -8.35
N THR A 171 2.95 5.97 -9.06
CA THR A 171 3.03 5.41 -10.41
C THR A 171 3.94 4.19 -10.40
N PHE A 172 3.43 3.05 -10.88
CA PHE A 172 4.24 1.84 -11.00
C PHE A 172 5.17 1.91 -12.22
N ARG A 173 6.38 1.40 -12.03
CA ARG A 173 7.47 1.33 -12.99
C ARG A 173 8.26 0.04 -12.82
N ASN A 174 9.14 -0.24 -13.78
CA ASN A 174 10.11 -1.32 -13.67
C ASN A 174 11.35 -0.89 -12.85
N SER A 175 12.23 -1.84 -12.54
CA SER A 175 13.43 -1.61 -11.71
C SER A 175 14.45 -0.63 -12.29
N SER A 176 14.41 -0.36 -13.60
CA SER A 176 15.28 0.63 -14.25
C SER A 176 14.62 2.01 -14.37
N GLY A 177 13.42 2.19 -13.81
CA GLY A 177 12.65 3.44 -13.88
C GLY A 177 11.91 3.64 -15.20
N GLY A 178 11.86 2.62 -16.07
CA GLY A 178 11.03 2.58 -17.27
C GLY A 178 9.61 2.05 -16.99
N GLY A 179 8.79 1.94 -18.04
CA GLY A 179 7.47 1.33 -17.95
C GLY A 179 7.53 -0.16 -17.60
N LEU A 180 6.47 -0.65 -16.97
CA LEU A 180 6.20 -2.06 -16.77
C LEU A 180 6.19 -2.80 -18.11
N VAL A 181 6.71 -4.03 -18.10
CA VAL A 181 6.65 -4.92 -19.26
C VAL A 181 5.29 -5.61 -19.30
N GLU A 182 4.84 -5.99 -20.49
CA GLU A 182 3.65 -6.84 -20.66
C GLU A 182 3.71 -8.08 -19.76
N GLY A 183 2.61 -8.35 -19.05
CA GLY A 183 2.52 -9.43 -18.09
C GLY A 183 1.53 -9.18 -16.96
N THR A 184 1.36 -10.19 -16.11
CA THR A 184 0.48 -10.15 -14.94
C THR A 184 1.27 -9.86 -13.68
N TYR A 185 0.81 -8.87 -12.91
CA TYR A 185 1.39 -8.38 -11.67
C TYR A 185 0.44 -8.73 -10.51
N SER A 186 0.78 -9.75 -9.72
CA SER A 186 -0.10 -10.31 -8.68
C SER A 186 0.48 -10.29 -7.27
N ASN A 187 1.74 -9.89 -7.12
CA ASN A 187 2.51 -9.95 -5.89
C ASN A 187 2.98 -8.57 -5.41
N CYS A 188 2.52 -7.49 -6.05
CA CYS A 188 2.93 -6.13 -5.71
C CYS A 188 2.42 -5.75 -4.32
N THR A 189 3.31 -5.17 -3.51
CA THR A 189 2.99 -4.71 -2.16
C THR A 189 3.52 -3.31 -1.91
N ILE A 190 2.85 -2.59 -1.02
CA ILE A 190 3.24 -1.26 -0.56
C ILE A 190 3.33 -1.27 0.97
N ARG A 191 4.28 -0.53 1.51
CA ARG A 191 4.42 -0.25 2.95
C ARG A 191 4.73 1.23 3.15
N VAL A 192 4.36 1.76 4.30
CA VAL A 192 4.75 3.11 4.74
C VAL A 192 5.50 3.01 6.06
N THR A 193 6.65 3.67 6.16
CA THR A 193 7.44 3.81 7.39
C THR A 193 7.41 5.27 7.83
N ASP A 194 6.91 5.55 9.03
CA ASP A 194 6.89 6.91 9.57
C ASP A 194 8.29 7.44 9.95
N GLU A 195 8.35 8.68 10.44
CA GLU A 195 9.60 9.32 10.89
C GLU A 195 10.19 8.66 12.16
N ALA A 196 9.38 7.95 12.94
CA ALA A 196 9.79 7.22 14.13
C ALA A 196 10.23 5.77 13.85
N GLU A 197 10.36 5.39 12.57
CA GLU A 197 10.70 4.04 12.09
C GLU A 197 9.63 2.95 12.36
N ASN A 198 8.38 3.29 12.66
CA ASN A 198 7.31 2.29 12.67
C ASN A 198 6.85 2.03 11.24
N THR A 199 6.85 0.76 10.82
CA THR A 199 6.44 0.39 9.46
C THR A 199 5.10 -0.31 9.45
N SER A 200 4.22 0.10 8.54
CA SER A 200 2.92 -0.53 8.29
C SER A 200 3.06 -2.03 7.96
N ASP A 201 1.95 -2.73 8.13
CA ASP A 201 1.73 -4.01 7.45
C ASP A 201 1.82 -3.83 5.92
N ASN A 202 2.08 -4.91 5.20
CA ASN A 202 2.07 -4.90 3.74
C ASN A 202 0.65 -4.74 3.21
N LEU A 203 0.41 -3.68 2.45
CA LEU A 203 -0.77 -3.56 1.60
C LEU A 203 -0.54 -4.33 0.31
N SER A 204 -1.33 -5.39 0.09
CA SER A 204 -1.38 -6.09 -1.19
C SER A 204 -2.11 -5.25 -2.22
N VAL A 205 -1.47 -5.03 -3.37
CA VAL A 205 -2.06 -4.37 -4.52
C VAL A 205 -2.93 -5.36 -5.28
N SER A 206 -4.14 -4.96 -5.67
CA SER A 206 -5.02 -5.77 -6.53
C SER A 206 -4.30 -6.23 -7.80
N THR A 207 -4.48 -7.49 -8.19
CA THR A 207 -3.80 -8.06 -9.37
C THR A 207 -4.20 -7.32 -10.65
N PHE A 208 -3.22 -6.97 -11.48
CA PHE A 208 -3.44 -6.32 -12.77
C PHE A 208 -2.57 -6.91 -13.88
N THR A 209 -2.96 -6.70 -15.13
CA THR A 209 -2.24 -7.15 -16.32
C THR A 209 -1.96 -5.97 -17.24
N ILE A 210 -0.70 -5.83 -17.61
CA ILE A 210 -0.26 -4.92 -18.68
C ILE A 210 -0.26 -5.73 -19.98
N ASP A 211 -1.01 -5.30 -20.98
CA ASP A 211 -1.08 -5.90 -22.31
C ASP A 211 -0.89 -4.81 -23.36
N THR A 212 0.27 -4.81 -24.02
CA THR A 212 0.63 -3.82 -25.04
C THR A 212 0.53 -4.39 -26.45
N THR A 213 0.17 -5.67 -26.58
CA THR A 213 0.22 -6.38 -27.85
C THR A 213 -1.08 -6.17 -28.60
N ALA A 214 -1.01 -5.55 -29.78
CA ALA A 214 -2.19 -5.43 -30.64
C ALA A 214 -2.67 -6.79 -31.18
N PRO A 215 -3.98 -6.95 -31.47
CA PRO A 215 -4.50 -8.05 -32.26
C PRO A 215 -3.81 -8.14 -33.63
N THR A 216 -3.50 -9.35 -34.06
CA THR A 216 -3.14 -9.67 -35.45
C THR A 216 -4.40 -10.14 -36.16
N LEU A 217 -4.66 -9.60 -37.35
CA LEU A 217 -5.80 -9.98 -38.20
C LEU A 217 -5.27 -10.69 -39.44
N THR A 218 -6.00 -11.70 -39.92
CA THR A 218 -5.67 -12.44 -41.14
C THR A 218 -6.88 -12.51 -42.04
N GLU A 219 -6.72 -12.12 -43.31
CA GLU A 219 -7.78 -12.25 -44.31
C GLU A 219 -8.08 -13.73 -44.60
N VAL A 220 -9.37 -14.08 -44.62
CA VAL A 220 -9.86 -15.40 -45.01
C VAL A 220 -10.57 -15.33 -46.36
N THR A 221 -11.41 -14.31 -46.55
CA THR A 221 -12.17 -14.11 -47.78
C THR A 221 -12.22 -12.63 -48.13
N ALA A 222 -11.45 -12.25 -49.14
CA ALA A 222 -11.45 -10.93 -49.73
C ALA A 222 -12.77 -10.61 -50.44
N VAL A 223 -13.07 -9.32 -50.59
CA VAL A 223 -14.09 -8.86 -51.54
C VAL A 223 -13.52 -8.92 -52.96
N PRO A 224 -14.17 -9.61 -53.92
CA PRO A 224 -13.70 -9.62 -55.30
C PRO A 224 -13.69 -8.21 -55.90
N THR A 225 -12.60 -7.84 -56.58
CA THR A 225 -12.48 -6.54 -57.26
C THR A 225 -12.14 -6.75 -58.75
N PRO A 226 -12.94 -6.20 -59.69
CA PRO A 226 -14.21 -5.48 -59.49
C PRO A 226 -15.38 -6.42 -59.13
N THR A 227 -16.42 -5.90 -58.47
CA THR A 227 -17.67 -6.61 -58.19
C THR A 227 -18.89 -5.81 -58.65
N ARG A 228 -20.00 -6.49 -58.95
CA ARG A 228 -21.31 -5.86 -59.21
C ARG A 228 -22.21 -5.85 -57.97
N ASP A 229 -21.75 -6.44 -56.89
CA ASP A 229 -22.44 -6.48 -55.60
C ASP A 229 -22.12 -5.21 -54.80
N ASN A 230 -23.16 -4.50 -54.37
CA ASN A 230 -23.01 -3.31 -53.55
C ASN A 230 -23.16 -3.61 -52.04
N ILE A 231 -23.47 -4.85 -51.65
CA ILE A 231 -23.52 -5.32 -50.26
C ILE A 231 -22.56 -6.50 -50.13
N THR A 232 -21.29 -6.20 -49.94
CA THR A 232 -20.23 -7.21 -49.94
C THR A 232 -19.96 -7.74 -48.53
N ARG A 233 -19.50 -8.99 -48.46
CA ARG A 233 -19.06 -9.65 -47.23
C ARG A 233 -17.55 -9.78 -47.23
N TYR A 234 -16.96 -9.58 -46.05
CA TYR A 234 -15.53 -9.73 -45.82
C TYR A 234 -15.32 -10.66 -44.63
N THR A 235 -14.47 -11.67 -44.77
CA THR A 235 -14.18 -12.63 -43.70
C THR A 235 -12.70 -12.55 -43.32
N PHE A 236 -12.42 -12.45 -42.03
CA PHE A 236 -11.08 -12.46 -41.45
C PHE A 236 -11.06 -13.27 -40.14
N THR A 237 -9.89 -13.63 -39.65
CA THR A 237 -9.68 -14.10 -38.27
C THR A 237 -8.85 -13.09 -37.50
N THR A 238 -8.90 -13.15 -36.17
CA THR A 238 -7.97 -12.44 -35.30
C THR A 238 -7.52 -13.32 -34.14
N ASN A 239 -6.28 -13.13 -33.67
CA ASN A 239 -5.75 -13.89 -32.54
C ASN A 239 -6.19 -13.36 -31.15
N LYS A 240 -6.89 -12.22 -31.10
CA LYS A 240 -7.39 -11.63 -29.86
C LYS A 240 -8.85 -11.23 -30.02
N ALA A 241 -9.64 -11.48 -28.97
CA ALA A 241 -11.01 -10.98 -28.92
C ALA A 241 -11.02 -9.46 -28.77
N GLY A 242 -12.08 -8.80 -29.24
CA GLY A 242 -12.15 -7.35 -29.19
C GLY A 242 -13.40 -6.76 -29.81
N THR A 243 -13.40 -5.44 -29.99
CA THR A 243 -14.45 -4.70 -30.69
C THR A 243 -14.02 -4.43 -32.13
N ILE A 244 -14.97 -4.51 -33.07
CA ILE A 244 -14.71 -4.31 -34.50
C ILE A 244 -15.14 -2.90 -34.89
N SER A 245 -14.27 -2.19 -35.60
CA SER A 245 -14.61 -0.96 -36.30
C SER A 245 -14.00 -0.94 -37.71
N SER A 246 -14.46 -0.02 -38.55
CA SER A 246 -14.03 0.10 -39.93
C SER A 246 -13.89 1.56 -40.36
N THR A 247 -12.90 1.85 -41.19
CA THR A 247 -12.66 3.18 -41.76
C THR A 247 -12.43 3.08 -43.28
N GLY A 248 -12.16 4.20 -43.96
CA GLY A 248 -11.87 4.19 -45.41
C GLY A 248 -13.09 4.13 -46.33
N GLY A 249 -14.26 4.58 -45.84
CA GLY A 249 -15.51 4.66 -46.62
C GLY A 249 -16.36 3.40 -46.58
N CYS A 250 -15.93 2.36 -45.85
CA CYS A 250 -16.63 1.09 -45.74
C CYS A 250 -17.20 0.92 -44.34
N SER A 251 -18.32 1.58 -44.04
CA SER A 251 -19.02 1.33 -42.79
C SER A 251 -19.68 -0.06 -42.84
N SER A 252 -19.41 -0.91 -41.84
CA SER A 252 -20.12 -2.18 -41.70
C SER A 252 -21.58 -1.97 -41.28
N SER A 253 -22.48 -2.83 -41.74
CA SER A 253 -23.77 -3.01 -41.09
C SER A 253 -23.54 -3.58 -39.70
N SER A 254 -24.42 -3.29 -38.76
CA SER A 254 -24.34 -3.66 -37.33
C SER A 254 -24.39 -5.17 -37.05
N ASP A 255 -24.10 -6.03 -38.03
CA ASP A 255 -24.23 -7.49 -37.92
C ASP A 255 -23.19 -8.09 -36.98
N ASN A 256 -22.00 -7.48 -36.89
CA ASN A 256 -21.00 -7.88 -35.92
C ASN A 256 -20.12 -6.71 -35.44
N THR A 257 -20.23 -6.37 -34.16
CA THR A 257 -19.42 -5.33 -33.51
C THR A 257 -18.31 -5.91 -32.62
N THR A 258 -18.20 -7.23 -32.53
CA THR A 258 -17.25 -7.92 -31.65
C THR A 258 -16.53 -9.06 -32.37
N ALA A 259 -15.23 -9.17 -32.14
CA ALA A 259 -14.40 -10.26 -32.64
C ALA A 259 -14.18 -11.29 -31.53
N ALA A 260 -14.35 -12.57 -31.87
CA ALA A 260 -13.87 -13.67 -31.03
C ALA A 260 -12.52 -14.14 -31.56
N ALA A 261 -11.59 -14.45 -30.66
CA ALA A 261 -10.27 -14.96 -31.05
C ALA A 261 -10.40 -16.29 -31.82
N ASP A 262 -9.52 -16.46 -32.80
CA ASP A 262 -9.27 -17.67 -33.58
C ASP A 262 -10.51 -18.27 -34.26
N GLN A 263 -11.47 -17.41 -34.63
CA GLN A 263 -12.68 -17.78 -35.35
C GLN A 263 -12.85 -16.93 -36.61
N ASP A 264 -13.51 -17.52 -37.61
CA ASP A 264 -13.91 -16.80 -38.82
C ASP A 264 -14.96 -15.73 -38.44
N ILE A 265 -14.59 -14.47 -38.69
CA ILE A 265 -15.43 -13.31 -38.45
C ILE A 265 -15.84 -12.76 -39.80
N THR A 266 -17.13 -12.84 -40.11
CA THR A 266 -17.68 -12.19 -41.31
C THR A 266 -18.39 -10.90 -40.95
N ILE A 267 -17.97 -9.81 -41.58
CA ILE A 267 -18.68 -8.53 -41.57
C ILE A 267 -19.37 -8.32 -42.93
N THR A 268 -20.50 -7.63 -42.90
CA THR A 268 -21.17 -7.15 -44.11
C THR A 268 -20.98 -5.64 -44.18
N PHE A 269 -20.56 -5.11 -45.32
CA PHE A 269 -20.53 -3.66 -45.53
C PHE A 269 -21.92 -3.13 -45.86
N ASN A 270 -22.22 -1.90 -45.44
CA ASN A 270 -23.42 -1.20 -45.90
C ASN A 270 -23.38 -1.02 -47.42
N ALA A 271 -24.53 -0.75 -48.04
CA ALA A 271 -24.60 -0.53 -49.49
C ALA A 271 -23.65 0.60 -49.93
N LEU A 272 -22.65 0.27 -50.76
CA LEU A 272 -21.65 1.21 -51.27
C LEU A 272 -22.01 1.70 -52.68
N ALA A 273 -21.74 2.98 -52.97
CA ALA A 273 -21.90 3.56 -54.31
C ALA A 273 -20.77 3.10 -55.25
N ASP A 274 -20.89 3.34 -56.55
CA ASP A 274 -19.82 3.03 -57.51
C ASP A 274 -18.55 3.87 -57.23
N ASN A 275 -17.50 3.22 -56.74
CA ASN A 275 -16.21 3.84 -56.43
C ASN A 275 -15.14 2.76 -56.15
N ILE A 276 -13.89 3.21 -55.99
CA ILE A 276 -12.82 2.41 -55.39
C ILE A 276 -12.81 2.70 -53.88
N TYR A 277 -12.88 1.64 -53.07
CA TYR A 277 -12.86 1.74 -51.62
C TYR A 277 -11.60 1.10 -51.05
N ASN A 278 -10.94 1.81 -50.12
CA ASN A 278 -9.78 1.31 -49.38
C ASN A 278 -10.22 1.12 -47.93
N CYS A 279 -10.89 0.02 -47.65
CA CYS A 279 -11.43 -0.28 -46.32
C CYS A 279 -10.29 -0.67 -45.37
N THR A 280 -10.29 -0.16 -44.14
CA THR A 280 -9.44 -0.69 -43.07
C THR A 280 -10.33 -1.23 -41.97
N ILE A 281 -10.18 -2.51 -41.66
CA ILE A 281 -10.81 -3.19 -40.53
C ILE A 281 -9.90 -3.06 -39.32
N ILE A 282 -10.49 -2.70 -38.18
CA ILE A 282 -9.79 -2.51 -36.91
C ILE A 282 -10.44 -3.42 -35.88
N VAL A 283 -9.66 -4.26 -35.21
CA VAL A 283 -10.07 -4.94 -33.98
C VAL A 283 -9.32 -4.31 -32.82
N THR A 284 -10.05 -3.82 -31.82
CA THR A 284 -9.46 -3.27 -30.59
C THR A 284 -9.68 -4.27 -29.46
N ASP A 285 -8.60 -4.77 -28.86
CA ASP A 285 -8.69 -5.73 -27.73
C ASP A 285 -9.20 -5.08 -26.43
N ASN A 286 -9.33 -5.91 -25.39
CA ASN A 286 -9.82 -5.48 -24.08
C ASN A 286 -8.86 -4.54 -23.33
N ALA A 287 -7.58 -4.49 -23.72
CA ALA A 287 -6.58 -3.56 -23.19
C ALA A 287 -6.47 -2.30 -24.07
N SER A 288 -7.39 -2.11 -25.02
CA SER A 288 -7.43 -0.98 -25.95
C SER A 288 -6.29 -0.95 -26.99
N ASN A 289 -5.68 -2.08 -27.31
CA ASN A 289 -4.69 -2.17 -28.39
C ASN A 289 -5.39 -2.38 -29.75
N PRO A 290 -5.17 -1.52 -30.76
CA PRO A 290 -5.79 -1.66 -32.07
C PRO A 290 -4.93 -2.49 -33.04
N GLY A 291 -5.51 -3.56 -33.58
CA GLY A 291 -4.99 -4.35 -34.71
C GLY A 291 -5.72 -3.98 -36.00
N THR A 292 -5.02 -3.93 -37.13
CA THR A 292 -5.60 -3.48 -38.41
C THR A 292 -5.36 -4.45 -39.57
N LEU A 293 -6.30 -4.50 -40.50
CA LEU A 293 -6.22 -5.20 -41.79
C LEU A 293 -6.81 -4.29 -42.88
N SER A 294 -6.11 -4.10 -44.00
CA SER A 294 -6.53 -3.21 -45.11
C SER A 294 -6.49 -3.94 -46.44
#